data_AF-A0A2V9M4G8-F1
#
_entry.id   AF-A0A2V9M4G8-F1
#
_cell.length_a   1.000
_cell.length_b   1.000
_cell.length_c   1.000
_cell.angle_alpha   90.00
_cell.angle_beta   90.00
_cell.angle_gamma   90.00
#
_symmetry.space_group_name_H-M   'P 1'
#
loop_
_entity.id
_entity.type
_entity.pdbx_description
1 polymer ?
#
loop_
_entity_poly.entity_id
_entity_poly.type
_entity_poly.pdbx_seq_one_letter_code
_entity_poly.pdbx_strand_id
1 'polypeptide(L)'
;MSEREEKIDRFSFAERAIHWMAALSFLYTALTGLALWSPRLYWLASLFGGGETVRAWHPWGGLVFALVLGRMFRNWAGQMRLDAEDRLWLRQVHRYATHDE
;
A
#
# COMPACT_ATOMS: atom_id res chain seq x y z
N MET A 1 21.28 -13.08 -31.26
CA MET A 1 21.12 -13.99 -30.12
C MET A 1 20.63 -13.14 -28.97
N SER A 2 19.30 -13.09 -28.73
CA SER A 2 18.75 -12.30 -27.62
C SER A 2 19.23 -12.97 -26.34
N GLU A 3 20.04 -12.28 -25.54
CA GLU A 3 20.34 -12.70 -24.18
C GLU A 3 18.99 -12.95 -23.48
N ARG A 4 18.77 -14.19 -23.01
CA ARG A 4 17.59 -14.50 -22.23
C ARG A 4 17.80 -13.86 -20.87
N GLU A 5 17.14 -12.73 -20.66
CA GLU A 5 17.08 -12.02 -19.39
C GLU A 5 16.72 -13.02 -18.27
N GLU A 6 17.67 -13.30 -17.38
CA GLU A 6 17.48 -14.23 -16.27
C GLU A 6 16.55 -13.59 -15.24
N LYS A 7 15.31 -14.08 -15.14
CA LYS A 7 14.32 -13.55 -14.21
C LYS A 7 14.53 -14.13 -12.82
N ILE A 8 14.93 -13.28 -11.88
CA ILE A 8 15.03 -13.62 -10.45
C ILE A 8 13.63 -13.51 -9.83
N ASP A 9 13.19 -14.54 -9.11
CA ASP A 9 11.94 -14.47 -8.35
C ASP A 9 12.15 -13.70 -7.04
N ARG A 10 11.92 -12.38 -7.09
CA ARG A 10 12.09 -11.49 -5.93
C ARG A 10 10.97 -11.63 -4.89
N PHE A 11 9.75 -11.93 -5.33
CA PHE A 11 8.57 -11.99 -4.47
C PHE A 11 7.73 -13.21 -4.82
N SER A 12 7.47 -14.06 -3.83
CA SER A 12 6.60 -15.21 -3.99
C SER A 12 5.17 -14.82 -4.37
N PHE A 13 4.41 -15.76 -4.94
CA PHE A 13 3.00 -15.56 -5.24
C PHE A 13 2.20 -15.11 -3.99
N ALA A 14 2.49 -15.69 -2.83
CA ALA A 14 1.82 -15.36 -1.58
C ALA A 14 2.07 -13.90 -1.13
N GLU A 15 3.30 -13.40 -1.30
CA GLU A 15 3.65 -12.01 -1.03
C GLU A 15 2.91 -11.04 -1.94
N ARG A 16 2.83 -11.37 -3.23
CA ARG A 16 2.07 -10.58 -4.21
C ARG A 16 0.58 -10.55 -3.87
N ALA A 17 0.01 -11.70 -3.48
CA ALA A 17 -1.39 -11.79 -3.10
C ALA A 17 -1.70 -10.93 -1.85
N ILE A 18 -0.87 -11.01 -0.81
CA ILE A 18 -1.01 -10.19 0.40
C ILE A 18 -0.90 -8.69 0.07
N HIS A 19 0.05 -8.31 -0.79
CA HIS A 19 0.20 -6.92 -1.23
C HIS A 19 -1.05 -6.42 -1.97
N TRP A 20 -1.59 -7.20 -2.92
CA TRP A 20 -2.80 -6.82 -3.65
C TRP A 20 -4.03 -6.75 -2.75
N MET A 21 -4.17 -7.65 -1.77
CA MET A 21 -5.22 -7.56 -0.76
C MET A 21 -5.09 -6.27 0.07
N ALA A 22 -3.87 -5.89 0.47
CA ALA A 22 -3.62 -4.65 1.19
C ALA A 22 -3.95 -3.43 0.32
N ALA A 23 -3.54 -3.42 -0.95
CA ALA A 23 -3.76 -2.32 -1.87
C ALA A 23 -5.26 -2.10 -2.16
N LEU A 24 -6.04 -3.16 -2.39
CA LEU A 24 -7.47 -3.05 -2.68
C LEU A 24 -8.29 -2.64 -1.45
N SER A 25 -7.98 -3.21 -0.28
CA SER A 25 -8.62 -2.81 0.98
C SER A 25 -8.24 -1.39 1.39
N PHE A 26 -6.99 -0.97 1.18
CA PHE A 26 -6.55 0.42 1.33
C PHE A 26 -7.33 1.34 0.39
N LEU A 27 -7.44 1.02 -0.90
CA LEU A 27 -8.14 1.88 -1.84
C LEU A 27 -9.62 2.06 -1.46
N TYR A 28 -10.29 0.96 -1.11
CA TYR A 28 -11.66 1.01 -0.61
C TYR A 28 -11.78 1.92 0.63
N THR A 29 -10.94 1.68 1.65
CA THR A 29 -10.98 2.44 2.92
C THR A 29 -10.58 3.90 2.76
N ALA A 30 -9.59 4.20 1.92
CA ALA A 30 -9.15 5.57 1.64
C ALA A 30 -10.26 6.37 0.96
N LEU A 31 -10.91 5.82 -0.07
CA LEU A 31 -11.98 6.52 -0.79
C LEU A 31 -13.23 6.70 0.09
N THR A 32 -13.66 5.64 0.78
CA THR A 32 -14.80 5.72 1.71
C THR A 32 -14.51 6.62 2.90
N GLY A 33 -13.29 6.62 3.43
CA GLY A 33 -12.85 7.51 4.50
C GLY A 33 -12.78 8.97 4.06
N LEU A 34 -12.26 9.25 2.86
CA LEU A 34 -12.28 10.59 2.28
C LEU A 34 -13.70 11.13 2.08
N ALA A 35 -14.64 10.26 1.67
CA ALA A 35 -16.05 10.60 1.56
C ALA A 35 -16.67 11.04 2.90
N LEU A 36 -16.25 10.41 4.00
CA LEU A 36 -16.73 10.72 5.36
C LEU A 36 -15.99 11.92 5.98
N TRP A 37 -14.75 12.16 5.58
CA TRP A 37 -13.88 13.18 6.17
C TRP A 37 -14.26 14.61 5.78
N SER A 38 -14.63 14.86 4.52
CA SER A 38 -14.89 16.21 4.01
C SER A 38 -16.15 16.26 3.15
N PRO A 39 -17.07 17.23 3.39
CA PRO A 39 -18.26 17.41 2.56
C PRO A 39 -17.96 17.58 1.06
N ARG A 40 -16.83 18.20 0.73
CA ARG A 40 -16.38 18.38 -0.67
C ARG A 40 -16.10 17.06 -1.39
N LEU A 41 -15.81 16.00 -0.64
CA LEU A 41 -15.49 14.67 -1.16
C LEU A 41 -16.66 13.69 -1.00
N TYR A 42 -17.79 14.12 -0.42
CA TYR A 42 -18.93 13.25 -0.16
C TYR A 42 -19.52 12.61 -1.42
N TRP A 43 -19.30 13.19 -2.60
CA TRP A 43 -19.67 12.59 -3.88
C TRP A 43 -19.07 11.19 -4.08
N LEU A 44 -17.90 10.90 -3.49
CA LEU A 44 -17.30 9.57 -3.50
C LEU A 44 -18.22 8.50 -2.89
N ALA A 45 -19.10 8.86 -1.96
CA ALA A 45 -20.03 7.91 -1.36
C ALA A 45 -21.01 7.33 -2.39
N SER A 46 -21.32 8.06 -3.46
CA SER A 46 -22.21 7.57 -4.52
C SER A 46 -21.64 6.37 -5.27
N LEU A 47 -20.31 6.24 -5.36
CA LEU A 47 -19.62 5.10 -5.97
C LEU A 47 -19.83 3.79 -5.19
N PHE A 48 -20.17 3.89 -3.91
CA PHE A 48 -20.30 2.75 -3.00
C PHE A 48 -21.74 2.55 -2.49
N GLY A 49 -22.73 3.13 -3.18
CA GLY A 49 -24.15 2.98 -2.83
C GLY A 49 -24.70 4.02 -1.84
N GLY A 50 -23.93 5.05 -1.50
CA GLY A 50 -24.36 6.18 -0.67
C GLY A 50 -23.81 6.18 0.76
N GLY A 51 -24.12 7.24 1.50
CA GLY A 51 -23.51 7.50 2.81
C GLY A 51 -23.88 6.49 3.91
N GLU A 52 -25.03 5.82 3.81
CA GLU A 52 -25.43 4.75 4.73
C GLU A 52 -24.55 3.51 4.51
N THR A 53 -24.47 3.03 3.27
CA THR A 53 -23.63 1.88 2.89
C THR A 53 -22.18 2.13 3.24
N VAL A 54 -21.64 3.31 2.92
CA VAL A 54 -20.26 3.67 3.26
C VAL A 54 -20.01 3.62 4.77
N ARG A 55 -20.90 4.20 5.60
CA ARG A 55 -20.74 4.17 7.06
C ARG A 55 -20.81 2.76 7.63
N ALA A 56 -21.70 1.92 7.10
CA ALA A 56 -21.84 0.53 7.56
C ALA A 56 -20.62 -0.33 7.18
N TRP A 57 -20.10 -0.18 5.96
CA TRP A 57 -19.07 -1.08 5.42
C TRP A 57 -17.63 -0.58 5.57
N HIS A 58 -17.39 0.73 5.76
CA HIS A 58 -16.05 1.27 5.93
C HIS A 58 -15.27 0.60 7.08
N PRO A 59 -15.84 0.39 8.29
CA PRO A 59 -15.12 -0.26 9.39
C PRO A 59 -14.68 -1.69 9.07
N TRP A 60 -15.50 -2.45 8.32
CA TRP A 60 -15.15 -3.81 7.89
C TRP A 60 -14.01 -3.82 6.89
N GLY A 61 -14.01 -2.89 5.93
CA GLY A 61 -12.86 -2.66 5.04
C GLY A 61 -11.60 -2.28 5.82
N GLY A 62 -11.74 -1.44 6.85
CA GLY A 62 -10.66 -1.06 7.76
C GLY A 62 -10.08 -2.24 8.52
N LEU A 63 -10.93 -3.13 9.02
CA LEU A 63 -10.51 -4.36 9.71
C LEU A 63 -9.73 -5.28 8.77
N VAL A 64 -10.22 -5.50 7.55
CA VAL A 64 -9.50 -6.30 6.54
C VAL A 64 -8.14 -5.67 6.22
N PHE A 65 -8.10 -4.36 5.97
CA PHE A 65 -6.86 -3.64 5.70
C PHE A 65 -5.87 -3.78 6.86
N ALA A 66 -6.30 -3.56 8.10
CA ALA A 66 -5.45 -3.67 9.29
C ALA A 66 -4.87 -5.08 9.46
N LEU A 67 -5.67 -6.13 9.28
CA LEU A 67 -5.22 -7.52 9.40
C LEU A 67 -4.21 -7.89 8.31
N VAL A 68 -4.50 -7.53 7.05
CA VAL A 68 -3.62 -7.82 5.91
C VAL A 68 -2.33 -7.03 6.03
N LEU A 69 -2.40 -5.73 6.36
CA LEU A 69 -1.23 -4.89 6.58
C LEU A 69 -0.38 -5.41 7.74
N GLY A 70 -1.00 -5.86 8.84
CA GLY A 70 -0.30 -6.47 9.96
C GLY A 70 0.40 -7.78 9.59
N ARG A 71 -0.20 -8.62 8.73
CA ARG A 71 0.47 -9.80 8.17
C ARG A 71 1.64 -9.41 7.27
N MET A 72 1.43 -8.43 6.40
CA MET A 72 2.43 -7.90 5.48
C MET A 72 3.64 -7.34 6.24
N PHE A 73 3.40 -6.53 7.27
CA PHE A 73 4.43 -6.01 8.16
C PHE A 73 5.22 -7.14 8.83
N ARG A 74 4.56 -8.16 9.39
CA ARG A 74 5.24 -9.31 10.01
C ARG A 74 6.17 -10.05 9.04
N ASN A 75 5.77 -10.20 7.78
CA ASN A 75 6.59 -10.89 6.77
C ASN A 75 7.89 -10.12 6.46
N TRP A 76 7.85 -8.79 6.44
CA TRP A 76 8.98 -7.97 5.99
C TRP A 76 9.66 -7.16 7.11
N ALA A 77 9.16 -7.19 8.33
CA ALA A 77 9.71 -6.42 9.46
C ALA A 77 11.20 -6.68 9.70
N GLY A 78 11.66 -7.91 9.48
CA GLY A 78 13.08 -8.26 9.61
C GLY A 78 13.97 -7.58 8.55
N GLN A 79 13.44 -7.37 7.34
CA GLN A 79 14.15 -6.78 6.20
C GLN A 79 14.07 -5.25 6.18
N MET A 80 13.09 -4.65 6.86
CA MET A 80 12.87 -3.19 6.90
C MET A 80 13.71 -2.50 8.00
N ARG A 81 14.74 -3.16 8.53
CA ARG A 81 15.61 -2.58 9.56
C ARG A 81 16.64 -1.68 8.89
N LEU A 82 16.70 -0.42 9.33
CA LEU A 82 17.69 0.53 8.84
C LEU A 82 19.10 0.10 9.22
N ASP A 83 19.94 -0.14 8.22
CA ASP A 83 21.36 -0.44 8.40
C ASP A 83 22.25 0.80 8.16
N ALA A 84 23.57 0.59 8.07
CA ALA A 84 24.53 1.67 7.84
C ALA A 84 24.46 2.21 6.40
N GLU A 85 24.15 1.37 5.41
CA GLU A 85 24.05 1.72 4.01
C GLU A 85 22.78 2.54 3.75
N ASP A 86 21.65 2.14 4.35
CA ASP A 86 20.39 2.88 4.30
C ASP A 86 20.57 4.33 4.80
N ARG A 87 21.38 4.52 5.85
CA ARG A 87 21.66 5.86 6.39
C ARG A 87 22.51 6.71 5.44
N LEU A 88 23.42 6.09 4.69
CA LEU A 88 24.18 6.79 3.65
C LEU A 88 23.25 7.18 2.51
N TRP A 89 22.38 6.28 2.08
CA TRP A 89 21.37 6.55 1.05
C TRP A 89 20.44 7.70 1.47
N LEU A 90 19.93 7.70 2.71
CA LEU A 90 19.05 8.77 3.22
C LEU A 90 19.71 10.16 3.20
N ARG A 91 21.03 10.25 3.44
CA ARG A 91 21.78 11.53 3.34
C ARG A 91 21.90 12.03 1.90
N GLN A 92 21.73 11.14 0.92
CA GLN A 92 21.87 11.41 -0.51
C GLN A 92 20.54 11.38 -1.25
N VAL A 93 19.41 11.26 -0.54
CA VAL A 93 18.08 11.05 -1.13
C VAL A 93 17.70 12.12 -2.17
N HIS A 94 18.15 13.37 -1.99
CA HIS A 94 17.94 14.43 -2.97
C HIS A 94 18.60 14.11 -4.31
N ARG A 95 19.88 13.71 -4.29
CA ARG A 95 20.63 13.36 -5.51
C ARG A 95 20.00 12.16 -6.22
N TYR A 96 19.62 11.14 -5.44
CA TYR A 96 18.88 9.99 -5.95
C TYR A 96 17.56 10.40 -6.63
N ALA A 97 16.78 11.28 -6.00
CA ALA A 97 15.50 11.74 -6.54
C ALA A 97 15.66 12.55 -7.84
N THR A 98 16.72 13.36 -7.95
CA THR A 98 17.01 14.15 -9.15
C THR A 98 17.76 13.37 -10.24
N HIS A 99 18.11 12.10 -10.01
CA HIS A 99 18.97 11.30 -10.88
C HIS A 99 20.31 12.00 -11.19
N ASP A 100 20.82 12.75 -10.21
CA ASP A 100 22.14 13.39 -10.29
C ASP A 100 23.18 12.36 -9.82
N GLU A 101 24.22 12.11 -10.62
CA GLU A 101 25.27 11.11 -10.32
C GLU A 101 26.01 11.40 -9.00
#